data_AF-A0A6C0HNR4-F1
#
_entry.id   AF-A0A6C0HNR4-F1
#
_cell.length_a   1.000
_cell.length_b   1.000
_cell.length_c   1.000
_cell.angle_alpha   90.00
_cell.angle_beta   90.00
_cell.angle_gamma   90.00
#
_symmetry.space_group_name_H-M   'P 1'
#
loop_
_entity.id
_entity.type
_entity.pdbx_description
1 polymer ?
#
loop_
_entity_poly.entity_id
_entity_poly.type
_entity_poly.pdbx_seq_one_letter_code
_entity_poly.pdbx_strand_id
1 'polypeptide(L)'
;MKSTSNTGLSSFMFFSVFSGVLGALASMALVGLICLTFFGLGYYLIVAYNKKGTKLFEDIQPMQYLGILLCLIGCLPFIQYFFFGFLSNAGGMVFDQMFGGE
;
A
#
# COMPACT_ATOMS: atom_id res chain seq x y z
N MET A 1 21.50 39.05 -24.38
CA MET A 1 21.76 37.87 -23.52
C MET A 1 20.57 37.66 -22.60
N LYS A 2 19.67 36.73 -22.92
CA LYS A 2 18.45 36.47 -22.12
C LYS A 2 18.10 34.98 -22.24
N SER A 3 18.86 34.11 -21.57
CA SER A 3 18.59 32.66 -21.56
C SER A 3 19.19 31.96 -20.32
N THR A 4 19.08 32.58 -19.14
CA THR A 4 19.59 31.98 -17.88
C THR A 4 18.51 31.86 -16.81
N SER A 5 17.33 32.50 -16.95
CA SER A 5 16.26 32.40 -15.93
C SER A 5 15.33 31.20 -16.13
N ASN A 6 15.14 30.72 -17.37
CA ASN A 6 14.26 29.58 -17.65
C ASN A 6 14.85 28.25 -17.18
N THR A 7 16.18 28.09 -17.24
CA THR A 7 16.87 26.86 -16.81
C THR A 7 16.87 26.65 -15.30
N GLY A 8 16.87 27.72 -14.50
CA GLY A 8 16.73 27.63 -13.05
C GLY A 8 15.32 27.23 -12.61
N LEU A 9 14.30 27.82 -13.23
CA LEU A 9 12.89 27.52 -12.95
C LEU A 9 12.52 26.09 -13.38
N SER A 10 12.99 25.64 -14.56
CA SER A 10 12.78 24.27 -15.03
C SER A 10 13.45 23.23 -14.15
N SER A 11 14.66 23.52 -13.65
CA SER A 11 15.38 22.63 -12.73
C SER A 11 14.68 22.54 -11.38
N PHE A 12 14.17 23.66 -10.85
CA PHE A 12 13.42 23.68 -9.59
C PHE A 12 12.08 22.92 -9.69
N MET A 13 11.33 23.11 -10.78
CA MET A 13 10.09 22.36 -11.02
C MET A 13 10.36 20.86 -11.16
N PHE A 14 11.41 20.48 -11.90
CA PHE A 14 11.82 19.08 -12.03
C PHE A 14 12.17 18.47 -10.67
N PHE A 15 12.99 19.16 -9.86
CA PHE A 15 13.38 18.66 -8.54
C PHE A 15 12.18 18.55 -7.58
N SER A 16 11.22 19.47 -7.68
CA SER A 16 10.00 19.47 -6.86
C SER A 16 9.08 18.31 -7.22
N VAL A 17 8.87 18.07 -8.52
CA VAL A 17 8.07 16.93 -8.99
C VAL A 17 8.77 15.62 -8.67
N PHE A 18 10.08 15.52 -8.93
CA PHE A 18 10.85 14.32 -8.67
C PHE A 18 10.87 13.96 -7.18
N SER A 19 11.11 14.92 -6.29
CA SER A 19 11.05 14.70 -4.83
C SER A 19 9.64 14.35 -4.35
N GLY A 20 8.60 14.92 -4.96
CA GLY A 20 7.21 14.54 -4.71
C GLY A 20 6.91 13.09 -5.08
N VAL A 21 7.32 12.65 -6.27
CA VAL A 21 7.15 11.26 -6.72
C VAL A 21 7.95 10.29 -5.85
N LEU A 22 9.20 10.62 -5.52
CA LEU A 22 10.05 9.78 -4.67
C LEU A 22 9.50 9.68 -3.25
N GLY A 23 8.98 10.79 -2.70
CA GLY A 23 8.33 10.82 -1.40
C GLY A 23 7.04 10.00 -1.37
N ALA A 24 6.24 10.05 -2.44
CA ALA A 24 5.04 9.22 -2.59
C ALA A 24 5.40 7.72 -2.68
N LEU A 25 6.44 7.37 -3.43
CA LEU A 25 6.94 5.99 -3.50
C LEU A 25 7.44 5.50 -2.14
N ALA A 26 8.22 6.33 -1.43
CA ALA A 26 8.77 6.00 -0.12
C ALA A 26 7.66 5.80 0.93
N SER A 27 6.61 6.64 0.92
CA SER A 27 5.50 6.50 1.85
C SER A 27 4.68 5.23 1.57
N MET A 28 4.42 4.89 0.30
CA MET A 28 3.76 3.64 -0.07
C MET A 28 4.58 2.41 0.34
N ALA A 29 5.91 2.45 0.14
CA ALA A 29 6.79 1.38 0.57
C ALA A 29 6.78 1.20 2.09
N LEU A 30 6.78 2.31 2.85
CA LEU A 30 6.73 2.29 4.30
C LEU A 30 5.39 1.76 4.83
N VAL A 31 4.28 2.17 4.23
CA VAL A 31 2.96 1.59 4.50
C VAL A 31 2.98 0.09 4.23
N GLY A 32 3.47 -0.35 3.07
CA GLY A 32 3.58 -1.76 2.72
C GLY A 32 4.40 -2.55 3.74
N LEU A 33 5.52 -2.01 4.20
CA LEU A 33 6.39 -2.64 5.20
C LEU A 33 5.69 -2.77 6.56
N ILE A 34 4.95 -1.75 6.99
CA ILE A 34 4.13 -1.80 8.20
C ILE A 34 3.05 -2.88 8.06
N CYS A 35 2.32 -2.93 6.94
CA CYS A 35 1.30 -3.94 6.66
C CYS A 35 1.87 -5.36 6.78
N LEU A 36 3.00 -5.59 6.12
CA LEU A 36 3.69 -6.88 6.09
C LEU A 36 4.19 -7.28 7.48
N THR A 37 4.66 -6.31 8.27
CA THR A 37 5.11 -6.55 9.64
C THR A 37 3.93 -6.95 10.55
N PHE A 38 2.82 -6.21 10.50
CA PHE A 38 1.63 -6.55 11.29
C PHE A 38 1.01 -7.88 10.85
N PHE A 39 0.92 -8.12 9.55
CA PHE A 39 0.40 -9.38 9.02
C PHE A 39 1.32 -10.56 9.37
N GLY A 40 2.64 -10.40 9.25
CA GLY A 40 3.63 -11.41 9.59
C GLY A 40 3.61 -11.76 11.08
N LEU A 41 3.52 -10.76 11.96
CA LEU A 41 3.37 -10.97 13.40
C LEU A 41 2.04 -11.67 13.75
N GLY A 42 0.94 -11.25 13.13
CA GLY A 42 -0.37 -11.89 13.29
C GLY A 42 -0.35 -13.36 12.87
N TYR A 43 0.23 -13.65 11.70
CA TYR A 43 0.36 -15.01 11.18
C TYR A 43 1.26 -15.88 12.06
N TYR A 44 2.39 -15.31 12.52
CA TYR A 44 3.28 -16.00 13.45
C TYR A 44 2.56 -16.38 14.75
N LEU A 45 1.77 -15.47 15.33
CA LEU A 45 0.95 -15.76 16.51
C LEU A 45 -0.06 -16.88 16.25
N ILE A 46 -0.74 -16.87 15.11
CA ILE A 46 -1.72 -17.91 14.75
C ILE A 46 -1.04 -19.30 14.71
N VAL A 47 0.15 -19.38 14.10
CA VAL A 47 0.91 -20.64 13.98
C VAL A 47 1.50 -21.06 15.32
N ALA A 48 2.09 -20.14 16.08
CA ALA A 48 2.75 -20.43 17.36
C ALA A 48 1.77 -20.91 18.44
N TYR A 49 0.56 -20.35 18.46
CA TYR A 49 -0.51 -20.73 19.39
C TYR A 49 -1.48 -21.77 18.81
N ASN A 50 -1.17 -22.37 17.65
CA ASN A 50 -1.98 -23.46 17.12
C ASN A 50 -1.81 -24.72 17.96
N LYS A 51 -2.93 -25.38 18.26
CA LYS A 51 -2.93 -26.64 19.02
C LYS A 51 -2.22 -27.72 18.20
N LYS A 52 -1.30 -28.44 18.85
CA LYS A 52 -0.53 -29.51 18.18
C LYS A 52 -1.48 -30.63 17.77
N GLY A 53 -1.48 -30.97 16.48
CA GLY A 53 -2.28 -32.07 15.93
C GLY A 53 -3.64 -31.69 15.35
N THR A 54 -4.03 -30.40 15.36
CA THR A 54 -5.23 -29.90 14.67
C THR A 54 -4.84 -29.03 13.49
N LYS A 55 -5.69 -28.95 12.47
CA LYS A 55 -5.49 -28.00 11.36
C LYS A 55 -5.58 -26.58 11.88
N LEU A 56 -4.95 -25.65 11.17
CA LEU A 56 -5.10 -24.22 11.45
C LEU A 56 -6.60 -23.85 11.43
N PHE A 57 -7.02 -23.06 12.42
CA PHE A 57 -8.41 -22.58 12.59
C PHE A 57 -9.47 -23.64 12.94
N GLU A 58 -9.08 -24.89 13.19
CA GLU A 58 -10.02 -25.96 13.57
C GLU A 58 -10.45 -25.85 15.05
N ASP A 59 -9.53 -25.40 15.93
CA ASP A 59 -9.76 -25.25 17.36
C ASP A 59 -9.18 -23.89 17.82
N ILE A 60 -9.92 -22.80 17.54
CA ILE A 60 -9.42 -21.43 17.68
C ILE A 60 -9.24 -21.06 19.16
N GLN A 61 -7.99 -20.91 19.57
CA GLN A 61 -7.65 -20.43 20.90
C GLN A 61 -7.78 -18.91 21.01
N PRO A 62 -8.03 -18.35 22.21
CA PRO A 62 -8.15 -16.90 22.42
C PRO A 62 -6.95 -16.11 21.90
N MET A 63 -5.74 -16.66 21.99
CA MET A 63 -4.53 -16.03 21.47
C MET A 63 -4.45 -15.99 19.94
N GLN A 64 -5.10 -16.95 19.25
CA GLN A 64 -5.20 -16.93 17.79
C GLN A 64 -6.17 -15.85 17.30
N TYR A 65 -7.21 -15.50 18.07
CA TYR A 65 -8.07 -14.34 17.77
C TYR A 65 -7.28 -13.02 17.71
N LEU A 66 -6.31 -12.85 18.61
CA LEU A 66 -5.39 -11.70 18.59
C LEU A 66 -4.53 -11.67 17.33
N GLY A 67 -4.02 -12.83 16.90
CA GLY A 67 -3.27 -12.94 15.65
C GLY A 67 -4.12 -12.64 14.41
N ILE A 68 -5.37 -13.12 14.37
CA ILE A 68 -6.33 -12.83 13.30
C ILE A 68 -6.64 -11.32 13.26
N LEU A 69 -6.87 -10.70 14.41
CA LEU A 69 -7.11 -9.26 14.52
C LEU A 69 -5.91 -8.47 13.97
N LEU A 70 -4.69 -8.86 14.34
CA LEU A 70 -3.46 -8.24 13.82
C LEU A 70 -3.34 -8.38 12.29
N CYS A 71 -3.65 -9.57 11.75
CA CYS A 71 -3.67 -9.80 10.31
C CYS A 71 -4.70 -8.91 9.61
N LEU A 72 -5.90 -8.74 10.18
CA LEU A 72 -6.93 -7.85 9.63
C LEU A 72 -6.48 -6.39 9.64
N ILE A 73 -5.90 -5.91 10.74
CA ILE A 73 -5.37 -4.54 10.85
C ILE A 73 -4.24 -4.30 9.84
N GLY A 74 -3.32 -5.26 9.70
CA GLY A 74 -2.24 -5.18 8.72
C GLY A 74 -2.72 -5.20 7.26
N CYS A 75 -3.83 -5.91 6.98
CA CYS A 75 -4.39 -6.01 5.64
C CYS A 75 -5.31 -4.83 5.26
N LEU A 76 -5.89 -4.14 6.24
CA LEU A 76 -6.81 -3.01 6.04
C LEU A 76 -6.25 -1.90 5.13
N PRO A 77 -5.06 -1.31 5.40
CA PRO A 77 -4.45 -0.34 4.50
C PRO A 77 -4.16 -0.92 3.11
N PHE A 78 -3.70 -2.18 3.02
CA PHE A 78 -3.44 -2.82 1.73
C PHE A 78 -4.71 -2.89 0.87
N ILE A 79 -5.83 -3.31 1.47
CA ILE A 79 -7.15 -3.32 0.84
C ILE A 79 -7.53 -1.90 0.39
N GLN A 80 -7.41 -0.90 1.25
CA GLN A 80 -7.77 0.47 0.93
C GLN A 80 -6.96 1.02 -0.26
N TYR A 81 -5.64 0.86 -0.27
CA TYR A 81 -4.79 1.31 -1.37
C TYR A 81 -4.98 0.47 -2.64
N PHE A 82 -5.19 -0.84 -2.52
CA PHE A 82 -5.46 -1.72 -3.65
C PHE A 82 -6.75 -1.33 -4.35
N PHE A 83 -7.85 -1.18 -3.62
CA PHE A 83 -9.14 -0.80 -4.21
C PHE A 83 -9.12 0.65 -4.71
N PHE A 84 -8.51 1.59 -4.00
CA PHE A 84 -8.40 2.98 -4.47
C PHE A 84 -7.55 3.09 -5.74
N GLY A 85 -6.40 2.42 -5.77
CA GLY A 85 -5.52 2.37 -6.94
C GLY A 85 -6.17 1.65 -8.12
N PHE A 86 -6.87 0.54 -7.86
CA PHE A 86 -7.61 -0.19 -8.89
C PHE A 86 -8.77 0.66 -9.45
N LEU A 87 -9.58 1.27 -8.59
CA LEU A 87 -10.73 2.08 -9.00
C LEU A 87 -10.30 3.37 -9.72
N SER A 88 -9.21 4.00 -9.28
CA SER A 88 -8.65 5.20 -9.92
C SER A 88 -8.09 4.87 -11.31
N ASN A 89 -7.33 3.78 -11.46
CA ASN A 89 -6.81 3.37 -12.77
C ASN A 89 -7.90 2.85 -13.70
N ALA A 90 -8.81 1.99 -13.21
CA ALA A 90 -9.93 1.49 -14.02
C ALA A 90 -10.90 2.62 -14.39
N GLY A 91 -11.19 3.53 -13.46
CA GLY A 91 -11.98 4.73 -13.71
C GLY A 91 -11.33 5.66 -14.71
N GLY A 92 -10.02 5.88 -14.63
CA GLY A 92 -9.24 6.63 -15.61
C GLY A 92 -9.29 6.02 -17.00
N MET A 93 -9.13 4.70 -17.13
CA MET A 93 -9.24 3.99 -18.42
C MET A 93 -10.64 4.13 -19.03
N VAL A 94 -11.69 4.01 -18.23
CA VAL A 94 -13.07 4.19 -18.71
C VAL A 94 -13.34 5.66 -19.08
N PHE A 95 -12.82 6.60 -18.29
CA PHE A 95 -12.99 8.02 -18.57
C PHE A 95 -12.25 8.45 -19.85
N ASP A 96 -11.02 7.98 -20.08
CA ASP A 96 -10.28 8.22 -21.32
C ASP A 96 -10.99 7.58 -22.52
N GLN A 97 -11.57 6.39 -22.37
CA GLN A 97 -12.36 5.76 -23.45
C GLN A 97 -13.69 6.49 -23.73
N MET A 98 -14.29 7.14 -22.73
CA MET A 98 -15.57 7.86 -22.89
C MET A 98 -15.42 9.33 -23.30
N PHE A 99 -14.35 10.00 -22.89
CA PHE A 99 -14.15 11.45 -23.06
C PHE A 99 -12.83 11.84 -23.74
N GLY A 100 -11.87 10.92 -23.85
CA GLY A 100 -10.58 11.11 -24.51
C GLY A 100 -10.52 10.52 -25.93
N GLY A 101 -11.67 10.19 -26.53
CA GLY A 101 -11.77 9.70 -27.90
C GLY A 101 -11.46 10.78 -28.94
N GLU A 102 -10.17 11.05 -29.14
CA GLU A 102 -9.57 11.44 -30.43
C GLU A 102 -8.58 10.35 -30.87
#